data_AF-A0A6N3UPP6-F1
#
_entry.id   AF-A0A6N3UPP6-F1
#
_cell.length_a   1.000
_cell.length_b   1.000
_cell.length_c   1.000
_cell.angle_alpha   90.00
_cell.angle_beta   90.00
_cell.angle_gamma   90.00
#
_symmetry.space_group_name_H-M   'P 1'
#
loop_
_entity.id
_entity.type
_entity.pdbx_description
1 polymer ?
#
loop_
_entity_poly.entity_id
_entity_poly.type
_entity_poly.pdbx_seq_one_letter_code
_entity_poly.pdbx_strand_id
1 'polypeptide(L)'
;MEISALLRRTSVTDPGATAQFGCLTQDLHQQLSMHGKEASALQELPEERTPQRVIMSMQASNYLLTSLYDKEKLHDNVATTNPFKGMDRLSLSHIAFEGGQAFTAIERQVAFMTLTDRDLEFRNQTFDLSDPLNPGDENALWGILASYLRDAQMASGMSESERAWRGWMPADALHAQARSILDRHGQKTADFPAYSNLKGASDTVLVAMIDQDGISGWVNVPVEMLKPQGLSLRLIEAATKQKNRTF
;
A
#
# COMPACT_ATOMS: atom_id res chain seq x y z
N MET A 1 18.46 -8.58 14.77
CA MET A 1 17.19 -8.37 14.06
C MET A 1 16.09 -8.92 14.95
N GLU A 2 15.37 -8.05 15.64
CA GLU A 2 14.21 -8.44 16.44
C GLU A 2 12.97 -8.35 15.55
N ILE A 3 12.24 -9.45 15.43
CA ILE A 3 10.97 -9.54 14.69
C ILE A 3 9.85 -9.44 15.72
N SER A 4 9.00 -8.43 15.62
CA SER A 4 7.85 -8.23 16.50
C SER A 4 6.59 -8.00 15.65
N ALA A 5 5.43 -8.48 16.10
CA ALA A 5 4.14 -8.42 15.42
C ALA A 5 4.02 -9.18 14.09
N LEU A 6 2.96 -9.98 13.96
CA LEU A 6 2.57 -10.69 12.73
C LEU A 6 1.11 -10.34 12.41
N LEU A 7 0.89 -9.54 11.36
CA LEU A 7 -0.45 -9.20 10.90
C LEU A 7 -0.88 -10.13 9.77
N ARG A 8 -2.03 -10.81 9.95
CA ARG A 8 -2.66 -11.63 8.91
C ARG A 8 -3.46 -10.74 7.97
N ARG A 9 -3.19 -10.85 6.67
CA ARG A 9 -4.05 -10.26 5.63
C ARG A 9 -5.39 -11.01 5.64
N THR A 10 -6.49 -10.32 5.90
CA THR A 10 -7.84 -10.85 5.72
C THR A 10 -8.39 -10.29 4.42
N SER A 11 -8.84 -11.16 3.51
CA SER A 11 -9.31 -10.81 2.16
C SER A 11 -10.82 -10.53 2.12
N VAL A 12 -11.41 -10.03 3.20
CA VAL A 12 -12.86 -9.82 3.29
C VAL A 12 -13.19 -8.41 2.81
N THR A 13 -13.93 -8.33 1.71
CA THR A 13 -14.46 -7.08 1.17
C THR A 13 -15.50 -6.52 2.13
N ASP A 14 -15.24 -5.35 2.72
CA ASP A 14 -16.25 -4.58 3.46
C ASP A 14 -16.70 -3.37 2.60
N PRO A 15 -17.91 -3.40 2.03
CA PRO A 15 -18.46 -2.26 1.27
C PRO A 15 -18.42 -0.94 2.05
N GLY A 16 -18.49 -0.98 3.39
CA GLY A 16 -18.36 0.18 4.25
C GLY A 16 -16.97 0.81 4.25
N ALA A 17 -15.91 0.04 3.97
CA ALA A 17 -14.52 0.51 4.02
C ALA A 17 -14.21 1.60 2.98
N THR A 18 -14.91 1.59 1.82
CA THR A 18 -14.73 2.60 0.77
C THR A 18 -15.20 4.00 1.19
N ALA A 19 -16.43 4.13 1.67
CA ALA A 19 -16.96 5.39 2.19
C ALA A 19 -16.17 5.88 3.41
N GLN A 20 -15.74 4.95 4.27
CA GLN A 20 -14.94 5.26 5.46
C GLN A 20 -13.56 5.84 5.12
N PHE A 21 -12.90 5.39 4.06
CA PHE A 21 -11.59 5.93 3.68
C PHE A 21 -11.67 7.39 3.19
N GLY A 22 -12.68 7.72 2.38
CA GLY A 22 -12.93 9.10 1.95
C GLY A 22 -13.14 10.04 3.14
N CYS A 23 -13.99 9.65 4.09
CA CYS A 23 -14.20 10.41 5.32
C CYS A 23 -12.92 10.53 6.16
N LEU A 24 -12.15 9.44 6.30
CA LEU A 24 -10.89 9.43 7.06
C LEU A 24 -9.88 10.43 6.51
N THR A 25 -9.64 10.44 5.20
CA THR A 25 -8.68 11.36 4.58
C THR A 25 -9.09 12.83 4.75
N GLN A 26 -10.39 13.12 4.60
CA GLN A 26 -10.93 14.47 4.81
C GLN A 26 -10.83 14.91 6.27
N ASP A 27 -11.22 14.05 7.21
CA ASP A 27 -11.18 14.32 8.65
C ASP A 27 -9.73 14.53 9.12
N LEU A 28 -8.80 13.68 8.70
CA LEU A 28 -7.38 13.85 8.99
C LEU A 28 -6.84 15.19 8.49
N HIS A 29 -7.14 15.56 7.25
CA HIS A 29 -6.71 16.84 6.70
C HIS A 29 -7.29 18.02 7.50
N GLN A 30 -8.56 17.95 7.89
CA GLN A 30 -9.21 18.97 8.71
C GLN A 30 -8.56 19.06 10.10
N GLN A 31 -8.36 17.91 10.78
CA GLN A 31 -7.74 17.86 12.10
C GLN A 31 -6.32 18.46 12.07
N LEU A 32 -5.49 18.06 11.10
CA LEU A 32 -4.11 18.55 10.97
C LEU A 32 -4.06 20.03 10.62
N SER A 33 -4.98 20.51 9.78
CA SER A 33 -5.05 21.93 9.42
C SER A 33 -5.52 22.82 10.57
N MET A 34 -6.48 22.35 11.38
CA MET A 34 -7.05 23.11 12.49
C MET A 34 -6.23 23.02 13.78
N HIS A 35 -5.68 21.85 14.09
CA HIS A 35 -5.08 21.55 15.40
C HIS A 35 -3.58 21.28 15.32
N GLY A 36 -3.00 21.14 14.12
CA GLY A 36 -1.56 20.90 13.96
C GLY A 36 -1.09 19.68 14.74
N LYS A 37 -0.09 19.86 15.61
CA LYS A 37 0.46 18.79 16.47
C LYS A 37 -0.54 18.26 17.51
N GLU A 38 -1.60 19.00 17.81
CA GLU A 38 -2.63 18.62 18.79
C GLU A 38 -3.80 17.85 18.15
N ALA A 39 -3.72 17.52 16.86
CA ALA A 39 -4.72 16.70 16.19
C ALA A 39 -4.89 15.34 16.89
N SER A 40 -6.14 14.95 17.18
CA SER A 40 -6.42 13.68 17.88
C SER A 40 -5.86 12.46 17.14
N ALA A 41 -5.85 12.48 15.81
CA ALA A 41 -5.26 11.41 15.01
C ALA A 41 -3.77 11.18 15.27
N LEU A 42 -3.01 12.22 15.64
CA LEU A 42 -1.59 12.09 16.00
C LEU A 42 -1.37 11.43 17.37
N GLN A 43 -2.42 11.33 18.19
CA GLN A 43 -2.40 10.70 19.51
C GLN A 43 -2.91 9.26 19.47
N GLU A 44 -3.43 8.80 18.33
CA GLU A 44 -3.87 7.42 18.16
C GLU A 44 -2.72 6.43 18.35
N LEU A 45 -3.03 5.32 19.00
CA LEU A 45 -2.11 4.20 19.16
C LEU A 45 -2.66 2.97 18.44
N PRO A 46 -1.79 2.14 17.84
CA PRO A 46 -2.21 0.90 17.23
C PRO A 46 -2.83 -0.04 18.28
N GLU A 47 -3.72 -0.94 17.82
CA GLU A 47 -4.35 -1.95 18.68
C GLU A 47 -3.29 -2.84 19.36
N GLU A 48 -2.32 -3.33 18.60
CA GLU A 48 -1.14 -4.00 19.15
C GLU A 48 -0.12 -2.98 19.66
N ARG A 49 0.21 -3.06 20.95
CA ARG A 49 1.05 -2.07 21.64
C ARG A 49 2.42 -2.61 22.04
N THR A 50 3.02 -3.46 21.21
CA THR A 50 4.43 -3.83 21.37
C THR A 50 5.32 -2.60 21.15
N PRO A 51 6.48 -2.47 21.82
CA PRO A 51 7.34 -1.30 21.69
C PRO A 51 7.69 -0.96 20.23
N GLN A 52 8.00 -1.98 19.43
CA GLN A 52 8.32 -1.85 18.01
C GLN A 52 7.13 -1.31 17.21
N ARG A 53 5.93 -1.86 17.41
CA ARG A 53 4.72 -1.42 16.71
C ARG A 53 4.35 0.03 17.04
N VAL A 54 4.52 0.44 18.29
CA VAL A 54 4.30 1.83 18.74
C VAL A 54 5.33 2.77 18.11
N ILE A 55 6.62 2.40 18.10
CA ILE A 55 7.68 3.19 17.45
C ILE A 55 7.37 3.41 15.97
N MET A 56 6.89 2.39 15.25
CA MET A 56 6.51 2.54 13.84
C MET A 56 5.33 3.47 13.63
N SER A 57 4.33 3.43 14.51
CA SER A 57 3.21 4.37 14.46
C SER A 57 3.69 5.81 14.70
N MET A 58 4.57 6.01 15.68
CA MET A 58 5.20 7.31 15.94
C MET A 58 6.05 7.80 14.76
N GLN A 59 6.76 6.89 14.09
CA GLN A 59 7.55 7.19 12.90
C GLN A 59 6.66 7.64 11.73
N ALA A 60 5.49 7.02 11.56
CA ALA A 60 4.49 7.47 10.58
C ALA A 60 4.01 8.90 10.87
N SER A 61 3.73 9.23 12.14
CA SER A 61 3.37 10.60 12.56
C SER A 61 4.48 11.60 12.25
N ASN A 62 5.72 11.27 12.60
CA ASN A 62 6.88 12.10 12.28
C ASN A 62 7.05 12.31 10.77
N TYR A 63 7.02 11.23 9.98
CA TYR A 63 7.14 11.32 8.52
C TYR A 63 6.01 12.16 7.90
N LEU A 64 4.76 11.96 8.33
CA LEU A 64 3.62 12.75 7.86
C LEU A 64 3.85 14.25 8.13
N LEU A 65 4.19 14.60 9.37
CA LEU A 65 4.41 16.00 9.76
C LEU A 65 5.57 16.63 9.00
N THR A 66 6.73 15.97 8.96
CA THR A 66 7.94 16.57 8.39
C THR A 66 7.95 16.56 6.87
N SER A 67 7.55 15.45 6.25
CA SER A 67 7.72 15.28 4.80
C SER A 67 6.51 15.73 4.00
N LEU A 68 5.32 15.77 4.62
CA LEU A 68 4.07 16.00 3.88
C LEU A 68 3.35 17.28 4.32
N TYR A 69 3.60 17.78 5.52
CA TYR A 69 3.00 19.02 6.04
C TYR A 69 4.01 20.13 6.38
N ASP A 70 5.31 19.89 6.17
CA ASP A 70 6.42 20.81 6.50
C ASP A 70 6.32 21.35 7.94
N LYS A 71 6.09 20.44 8.89
CA LYS A 71 6.02 20.70 10.32
C LYS A 71 7.17 20.00 11.04
N GLU A 72 7.51 20.49 12.23
CA GLU A 72 8.42 19.80 13.12
C GLU A 72 7.89 18.41 13.53
N LYS A 73 8.82 17.48 13.77
CA LYS A 73 8.49 16.16 14.32
C LYS A 73 7.77 16.27 15.68
N LEU A 74 6.97 15.25 15.99
CA LEU A 74 6.22 15.14 17.25
C LEU A 74 6.99 14.31 18.29
N HIS A 75 7.71 13.28 17.83
CA HIS A 75 8.42 12.34 18.69
C HIS A 75 9.93 12.47 18.50
N ASP A 76 10.62 13.08 19.46
CA ASP A 76 12.03 13.44 19.31
C ASP A 76 12.98 12.27 19.09
N ASN A 77 12.68 11.12 19.72
CA ASN A 77 13.53 9.94 19.67
C ASN A 77 13.15 8.95 18.56
N VAL A 78 12.28 9.35 17.63
CA VAL A 78 11.80 8.49 16.54
C VAL A 78 12.19 9.09 15.19
N ALA A 79 12.55 8.24 14.24
CA ALA A 79 12.93 8.65 12.90
C ALA A 79 11.79 9.40 12.17
N THR A 80 12.16 10.13 11.13
CA THR A 80 11.24 10.83 10.22
C THR A 80 11.15 10.13 8.86
N THR A 81 11.78 8.96 8.68
CA THR A 81 11.77 8.22 7.43
C THR A 81 10.45 7.49 7.22
N ASN A 82 10.02 7.32 5.97
CA ASN A 82 8.79 6.59 5.64
C ASN A 82 8.86 5.12 6.12
N PRO A 83 8.02 4.69 7.09
CA PRO A 83 8.06 3.32 7.62
C PRO A 83 7.56 2.27 6.62
N PHE A 84 6.90 2.68 5.53
CA PHE A 84 6.36 1.78 4.50
C PHE A 84 7.18 1.79 3.19
N LYS A 85 8.35 2.44 3.16
CA LYS A 85 9.16 2.62 1.94
C LYS A 85 9.47 1.30 1.22
N GLY A 86 9.65 0.20 1.95
CA GLY A 86 9.99 -1.11 1.39
C GLY A 86 8.79 -1.98 0.98
N MET A 87 7.57 -1.58 1.30
CA MET A 87 6.39 -2.42 1.07
C MET A 87 5.96 -2.49 -0.38
N ASP A 88 5.35 -3.59 -0.80
CA ASP A 88 4.74 -3.71 -2.14
C ASP A 88 3.42 -2.93 -2.26
N ARG A 89 3.01 -2.63 -3.50
CA ARG A 89 1.82 -1.83 -3.80
C ARG A 89 0.55 -2.42 -3.20
N LEU A 90 0.35 -3.74 -3.35
CA LEU A 90 -0.84 -4.42 -2.82
C LEU A 90 -0.93 -4.30 -1.30
N SER A 91 0.20 -4.40 -0.61
CA SER A 91 0.24 -4.31 0.83
C SER A 91 -0.03 -2.88 1.31
N LEU A 92 0.51 -1.87 0.63
CA LEU A 92 0.16 -0.46 0.88
C LEU A 92 -1.34 -0.21 0.67
N SER A 93 -1.92 -0.81 -0.37
CA SER A 93 -3.36 -0.74 -0.66
C SER A 93 -4.20 -1.34 0.49
N HIS A 94 -3.84 -2.53 0.97
CA HIS A 94 -4.51 -3.13 2.12
C HIS A 94 -4.39 -2.27 3.38
N ILE A 95 -3.20 -1.71 3.68
CA ILE A 95 -3.04 -0.84 4.85
C ILE A 95 -3.94 0.40 4.72
N ALA A 96 -3.89 1.10 3.59
CA ALA A 96 -4.66 2.32 3.41
C ALA A 96 -6.17 2.08 3.50
N PHE A 97 -6.69 1.12 2.73
CA PHE A 97 -8.13 0.95 2.52
C PHE A 97 -8.78 -0.05 3.48
N GLU A 98 -8.02 -1.02 3.99
CA GLU A 98 -8.52 -2.16 4.78
C GLU A 98 -7.81 -2.29 6.14
N GLY A 99 -6.95 -1.32 6.50
CA GLY A 99 -6.10 -1.39 7.70
C GLY A 99 -6.85 -1.43 9.03
N GLY A 100 -8.15 -1.13 9.05
CA GLY A 100 -9.02 -1.25 10.23
C GLY A 100 -8.41 -0.61 11.48
N GLN A 101 -8.47 -1.34 12.61
CA GLN A 101 -7.84 -0.95 13.89
C GLN A 101 -6.37 -1.40 14.01
N ALA A 102 -5.89 -2.23 13.09
CA ALA A 102 -4.51 -2.70 13.08
C ALA A 102 -3.52 -1.58 12.72
N PHE A 103 -3.99 -0.55 12.02
CA PHE A 103 -3.25 0.65 11.66
C PHE A 103 -4.01 1.90 12.08
N THR A 104 -3.29 2.87 12.63
CA THR A 104 -3.85 4.19 12.99
C THR A 104 -4.24 4.97 11.73
N ALA A 105 -5.07 6.00 11.89
CA ALA A 105 -5.48 6.84 10.78
C ALA A 105 -4.26 7.48 10.06
N ILE A 106 -3.25 7.90 10.83
CA ILE A 106 -1.98 8.44 10.32
C ILE A 106 -1.23 7.43 9.47
N GLU A 107 -1.12 6.18 9.92
CA GLU A 107 -0.44 5.13 9.16
C GLU A 107 -1.14 4.81 7.84
N ARG A 108 -2.48 4.77 7.87
CA ARG A 108 -3.29 4.57 6.67
C ARG A 108 -3.09 5.72 5.66
N GLN A 109 -3.00 6.96 6.14
CA GLN A 109 -2.70 8.13 5.31
C GLN A 109 -1.30 8.05 4.71
N VAL A 110 -0.28 7.70 5.50
CA VAL A 110 1.09 7.56 4.99
C VAL A 110 1.19 6.44 3.95
N ALA A 111 0.53 5.31 4.18
CA ALA A 111 0.47 4.22 3.20
C ALA A 111 -0.19 4.67 1.88
N PHE A 112 -1.30 5.41 1.97
CA PHE A 112 -1.99 5.97 0.80
C PHE A 112 -1.13 6.97 0.02
N MET A 113 -0.39 7.84 0.71
CA MET A 113 0.47 8.82 0.05
C MET A 113 1.68 8.13 -0.61
N THR A 114 2.28 7.16 0.08
CA THR A 114 3.36 6.33 -0.48
C THR A 114 2.92 5.60 -1.74
N LEU A 115 1.70 5.05 -1.72
CA LEU A 115 1.06 4.42 -2.87
C LEU A 115 0.86 5.42 -4.01
N THR A 116 0.33 6.60 -3.70
CA THR A 116 0.01 7.64 -4.70
C THR A 116 1.25 8.17 -5.39
N ASP A 117 2.33 8.40 -4.65
CA ASP A 117 3.61 8.86 -5.21
C ASP A 117 4.18 7.84 -6.21
N ARG A 118 4.09 6.54 -5.89
CA ARG A 118 4.54 5.47 -6.79
C ARG A 118 3.64 5.29 -8.01
N ASP A 119 2.32 5.39 -7.82
CA ASP A 119 1.36 5.36 -8.93
C ASP A 119 1.61 6.55 -9.88
N LEU A 120 1.95 7.73 -9.35
CA LEU A 120 2.32 8.90 -10.14
C LEU A 120 3.63 8.69 -10.89
N GLU A 121 4.65 8.15 -10.24
CA GLU A 121 5.93 7.81 -10.88
C GLU A 121 5.72 6.85 -12.05
N PHE A 122 4.95 5.77 -11.85
CA PHE A 122 4.63 4.81 -12.90
C PHE A 122 3.81 5.44 -14.04
N ARG A 123 2.87 6.32 -13.73
CA ARG A 123 2.13 7.09 -14.75
C ARG A 123 3.06 7.95 -15.58
N ASN A 124 4.01 8.63 -14.96
CA ASN A 124 4.98 9.47 -15.66
C ASN A 124 5.89 8.63 -16.57
N GLN A 125 6.39 7.49 -16.08
CA GLN A 125 7.22 6.56 -16.86
C GLN A 125 6.50 5.99 -18.10
N THR A 126 5.17 5.90 -18.04
CA THR A 126 4.35 5.32 -19.10
C THR A 126 3.66 6.35 -19.98
N PHE A 127 3.67 7.63 -19.59
CA PHE A 127 3.11 8.74 -20.36
C PHE A 127 3.89 8.95 -21.66
N ASP A 128 5.22 8.97 -21.58
CA ASP A 128 6.13 9.21 -22.71
C ASP A 128 6.25 8.01 -23.68
N LEU A 129 5.75 6.83 -23.29
CA LEU A 129 5.64 5.68 -24.20
C LEU A 129 4.65 5.93 -25.34
N SER A 130 3.86 6.99 -25.24
CA SER A 130 2.93 7.40 -26.30
C SER A 130 3.65 7.84 -27.59
N ASP A 131 4.98 8.06 -27.57
CA ASP A 131 5.68 8.75 -28.66
C ASP A 131 7.02 8.15 -29.19
N PRO A 132 7.30 6.83 -29.14
CA PRO A 132 8.26 6.34 -30.14
C PRO A 132 7.97 4.93 -30.63
N LEU A 133 7.45 4.81 -31.86
CA LEU A 133 7.83 3.74 -32.81
C LEU A 133 7.36 3.99 -34.26
N ASN A 134 6.66 5.09 -34.58
CA ASN A 134 6.42 5.49 -35.97
C ASN A 134 6.04 6.98 -36.11
N PRO A 135 6.93 7.87 -36.61
CA PRO A 135 6.60 9.28 -36.89
C PRO A 135 5.62 9.48 -38.08
N GLY A 136 4.94 8.41 -38.51
CA GLY A 136 4.01 8.42 -39.64
C GLY A 136 2.60 7.90 -39.33
N ASP A 137 2.31 7.47 -38.10
CA ASP A 137 0.99 7.00 -37.70
C ASP A 137 0.44 7.83 -36.53
N GLU A 138 -0.54 8.69 -36.83
CA GLU A 138 -1.40 9.34 -35.84
C GLU A 138 -2.29 8.29 -35.13
N ASN A 139 -1.71 7.39 -34.34
CA ASN A 139 -2.48 6.37 -33.64
C ASN A 139 -2.94 6.89 -32.28
N ALA A 140 -4.00 7.71 -32.27
CA ALA A 140 -4.77 8.03 -31.06
C ALA A 140 -5.17 6.78 -30.24
N LEU A 141 -5.23 5.62 -30.91
CA LEU A 141 -5.48 4.30 -30.31
C LEU A 141 -4.33 3.81 -29.43
N TRP A 142 -3.09 4.22 -29.68
CA TRP A 142 -1.94 3.83 -28.86
C TRP A 142 -2.02 4.44 -27.47
N GLY A 143 -2.40 5.72 -27.35
CA GLY A 143 -2.61 6.35 -26.04
C GLY A 143 -3.71 5.68 -25.22
N ILE A 144 -4.77 5.18 -25.89
CA ILE A 144 -5.85 4.42 -25.26
C ILE A 144 -5.34 3.03 -24.81
N LEU A 145 -4.61 2.32 -25.68
CA LEU A 145 -4.02 1.02 -25.37
C LEU A 145 -3.03 1.11 -24.19
N ALA A 146 -2.10 2.06 -24.25
CA ALA A 146 -1.13 2.33 -23.20
C ALA A 146 -1.84 2.65 -21.88
N SER A 147 -2.93 3.42 -21.92
CA SER A 147 -3.74 3.69 -20.73
C SER A 147 -4.37 2.43 -20.14
N TYR A 148 -4.95 1.54 -20.96
CA TYR A 148 -5.50 0.28 -20.45
C TYR A 148 -4.43 -0.66 -19.88
N LEU A 149 -3.27 -0.76 -20.53
CA LEU A 149 -2.16 -1.60 -20.03
C LEU A 149 -1.58 -1.06 -18.72
N ARG A 150 -1.39 0.26 -18.64
CA ARG A 150 -0.97 0.94 -17.42
C ARG A 150 -1.93 0.71 -16.28
N ASP A 151 -3.21 0.98 -16.51
CA ASP A 151 -4.25 0.90 -15.50
C ASP A 151 -4.46 -0.57 -15.10
N ALA A 152 -4.31 -1.53 -16.01
CA ALA A 152 -4.33 -2.96 -15.69
C ALA A 152 -3.21 -3.37 -14.73
N GLN A 153 -1.97 -2.89 -14.95
CA GLN A 153 -0.86 -3.17 -14.04
C GLN A 153 -1.14 -2.59 -12.65
N MET A 154 -1.51 -1.32 -12.55
CA MET A 154 -1.87 -0.70 -11.27
C MET A 154 -3.03 -1.43 -10.59
N ALA A 155 -4.12 -1.71 -11.32
CA ALA A 155 -5.31 -2.42 -10.83
C ALA A 155 -4.97 -3.81 -10.29
N SER A 156 -3.97 -4.48 -10.89
CA SER A 156 -3.58 -5.81 -10.43
C SER A 156 -3.07 -5.75 -8.99
N GLY A 157 -2.35 -4.71 -8.61
CA GLY A 157 -1.82 -4.49 -7.26
C GLY A 157 -2.76 -3.71 -6.34
N MET A 158 -4.05 -3.57 -6.67
CA MET A 158 -5.05 -2.95 -5.80
C MET A 158 -5.73 -4.00 -4.91
N SER A 159 -6.05 -3.62 -3.68
CA SER A 159 -7.08 -4.30 -2.90
C SER A 159 -8.45 -4.10 -3.54
N GLU A 160 -9.40 -4.97 -3.22
CA GLU A 160 -10.79 -4.83 -3.66
C GLU A 160 -11.39 -3.49 -3.22
N SER A 161 -11.09 -3.07 -1.98
CA SER A 161 -11.58 -1.82 -1.41
C SER A 161 -10.99 -0.59 -2.11
N GLU A 162 -9.68 -0.58 -2.43
CA GLU A 162 -9.09 0.50 -3.24
C GLU A 162 -9.77 0.57 -4.60
N ARG A 163 -9.90 -0.57 -5.28
CA ARG A 163 -10.47 -0.63 -6.63
C ARG A 163 -11.91 -0.13 -6.66
N ALA A 164 -12.72 -0.51 -5.68
CA ALA A 164 -14.09 -0.02 -5.51
C ALA A 164 -14.12 1.48 -5.21
N TRP A 165 -13.25 1.98 -4.32
CA TRP A 165 -13.14 3.42 -4.00
C TRP A 165 -12.75 4.26 -5.23
N ARG A 166 -11.82 3.78 -6.05
CA ARG A 166 -11.41 4.45 -7.29
C ARG A 166 -12.41 4.30 -8.44
N GLY A 167 -13.38 3.39 -8.34
CA GLY A 167 -14.28 3.05 -9.44
C GLY A 167 -13.58 2.34 -10.61
N TRP A 168 -12.53 1.56 -10.33
CA TRP A 168 -11.73 0.92 -11.36
C TRP A 168 -12.22 -0.49 -11.71
N MET A 169 -12.08 -0.86 -12.98
CA MET A 169 -12.30 -2.23 -13.44
C MET A 169 -11.20 -3.18 -12.91
N PRO A 170 -11.50 -4.48 -12.75
CA PRO A 170 -10.47 -5.49 -12.49
C PRO A 170 -9.38 -5.49 -13.56
N ALA A 171 -8.15 -5.88 -13.19
CA ALA A 171 -7.01 -5.95 -14.10
C ALA A 171 -7.29 -6.81 -15.35
N ASP A 172 -7.95 -7.96 -15.19
CA ASP A 172 -8.29 -8.85 -16.30
C ASP A 172 -9.26 -8.20 -17.30
N ALA A 173 -10.20 -7.39 -16.80
CA ALA A 173 -11.12 -6.64 -17.66
C ALA A 173 -10.40 -5.53 -18.43
N LEU A 174 -9.46 -4.82 -17.79
CA LEU A 174 -8.61 -3.81 -18.44
C LEU A 174 -7.69 -4.46 -19.49
N HIS A 175 -7.10 -5.62 -19.19
CA HIS A 175 -6.33 -6.40 -20.16
C HIS A 175 -7.19 -6.87 -21.34
N ALA A 176 -8.43 -7.29 -21.11
CA ALA A 176 -9.34 -7.67 -22.17
C ALA A 176 -9.66 -6.49 -23.11
N GLN A 177 -9.82 -5.27 -22.58
CA GLN A 177 -9.99 -4.06 -23.39
C GLN A 177 -8.74 -3.75 -24.23
N ALA A 178 -7.55 -3.79 -23.62
CA ALA A 178 -6.28 -3.62 -24.33
C ALA A 178 -6.11 -4.64 -25.46
N ARG A 179 -6.40 -5.91 -25.18
CA ARG A 179 -6.32 -6.99 -26.17
C ARG A 179 -7.31 -6.80 -27.33
N SER A 180 -8.52 -6.33 -27.04
CA SER A 180 -9.51 -6.04 -28.09
C SER A 180 -9.04 -4.96 -29.07
N ILE A 181 -8.27 -3.96 -28.59
CA ILE A 181 -7.69 -2.92 -29.45
C ILE A 181 -6.58 -3.52 -30.33
N LEU A 182 -5.67 -4.30 -29.74
CA LEU A 182 -4.61 -4.99 -30.47
C LEU A 182 -5.17 -5.89 -31.60
N ASP A 183 -6.17 -6.71 -31.27
CA ASP A 183 -6.76 -7.68 -32.21
C ASP A 183 -7.49 -6.98 -33.37
N ARG A 184 -8.21 -5.87 -33.11
CA ARG A 184 -8.95 -5.14 -34.15
C ARG A 184 -8.06 -4.35 -35.09
N HIS A 185 -6.90 -3.90 -34.61
CA HIS A 185 -6.03 -2.97 -35.35
C HIS A 185 -4.71 -3.60 -35.80
N GLY A 186 -4.52 -4.91 -35.57
CA GLY A 186 -3.33 -5.65 -36.02
C GLY A 186 -2.02 -5.12 -35.42
N GLN A 187 -2.09 -4.40 -34.30
CA GLN A 187 -0.92 -3.83 -33.64
C GLN A 187 -0.12 -4.93 -32.92
N LYS A 188 1.21 -4.88 -33.00
CA LYS A 188 2.08 -5.73 -32.20
C LYS A 188 2.15 -5.17 -30.77
N THR A 189 2.15 -6.06 -29.79
CA THR A 189 2.42 -5.70 -28.39
C THR A 189 3.81 -5.06 -28.31
N ALA A 190 3.91 -3.85 -27.76
CA ALA A 190 5.19 -3.29 -27.34
C ALA A 190 5.50 -3.73 -25.90
N ASP A 191 6.78 -3.74 -25.56
CA ASP A 191 7.21 -3.97 -24.19
C ASP A 191 6.74 -2.78 -23.33
N PHE A 192 5.85 -3.06 -22.38
CA PHE A 192 5.33 -2.08 -21.44
C PHE A 192 6.14 -2.16 -20.14
N PRO A 193 6.62 -1.03 -19.57
CA PRO A 193 7.34 -1.04 -18.30
C PRO A 193 6.57 -1.77 -17.21
N ALA A 194 7.29 -2.50 -16.38
CA ALA A 194 6.71 -3.15 -15.21
C ALA A 194 6.60 -2.15 -14.05
N TYR A 195 5.50 -2.21 -13.32
CA TYR A 195 5.36 -1.50 -12.06
C TYR A 195 6.32 -2.11 -11.02
N SER A 196 7.23 -1.30 -10.50
CA SER A 196 8.20 -1.71 -9.47
C SER A 196 7.52 -2.10 -8.15
N ASN A 197 7.85 -3.27 -7.61
CA ASN A 197 7.33 -3.78 -6.34
C ASN A 197 5.78 -3.84 -6.30
N LEU A 198 5.17 -4.31 -7.40
CA LEU A 198 3.72 -4.35 -7.59
C LEU A 198 3.01 -5.31 -6.63
N LYS A 199 3.54 -6.53 -6.49
CA LYS A 199 3.06 -7.55 -5.55
C LYS A 199 4.27 -8.29 -5.00
N GLY A 200 4.32 -8.47 -3.68
CA GLY A 200 5.21 -9.43 -3.06
C GLY A 200 4.79 -10.87 -3.37
N ALA A 201 5.52 -11.85 -2.84
CA ALA A 201 5.12 -13.25 -2.94
C ALA A 201 3.71 -13.48 -2.35
N SER A 202 2.93 -14.37 -2.97
CA SER A 202 1.51 -14.63 -2.63
C SER A 202 1.32 -15.05 -1.18
N ASP A 203 2.30 -15.74 -0.59
CA ASP A 203 2.31 -16.16 0.80
C ASP A 203 3.32 -15.34 1.60
N THR A 204 2.95 -14.10 1.93
CA THR A 204 3.77 -13.19 2.75
C THR A 204 3.03 -12.76 4.01
N VAL A 205 3.80 -12.60 5.09
CA VAL A 205 3.34 -11.97 6.33
C VAL A 205 3.94 -10.59 6.47
N LEU A 206 3.18 -9.68 7.07
CA LEU A 206 3.66 -8.35 7.37
C LEU A 206 4.41 -8.36 8.70
N VAL A 207 5.65 -7.87 8.69
CA VAL A 207 6.53 -7.85 9.86
C VAL A 207 7.07 -6.45 10.11
N ALA A 208 7.01 -6.01 11.37
CA ALA A 208 7.71 -4.85 11.86
C ALA A 208 9.17 -5.23 12.17
N MET A 209 10.13 -4.58 11.50
CA MET A 209 11.55 -4.82 11.71
C MET A 209 12.30 -3.53 12.03
N ILE A 210 13.42 -3.69 12.74
CA ILE A 210 14.44 -2.65 12.93
C ILE A 210 15.70 -3.15 12.24
N ASP A 211 16.24 -2.38 11.31
CA ASP A 211 17.48 -2.71 10.62
C ASP A 211 18.72 -2.44 11.49
N GLN A 212 19.91 -2.71 10.94
CA GLN A 212 21.18 -2.56 11.67
C GLN A 212 21.49 -1.09 12.03
N ASP A 213 20.92 -0.14 11.28
CA ASP A 213 21.07 1.29 11.49
C ASP A 213 20.01 1.85 12.45
N GLY A 214 19.16 0.98 13.02
CA GLY A 214 18.09 1.37 13.93
C GLY A 214 16.85 1.93 13.22
N ILE A 215 16.77 1.83 11.89
CA ILE A 215 15.62 2.30 11.12
C ILE A 215 14.52 1.25 11.22
N SER A 216 13.35 1.67 11.70
CA SER A 216 12.18 0.80 11.75
C SER A 216 11.43 0.84 10.42
N GLY A 217 10.94 -0.31 9.96
CA GLY A 217 10.25 -0.44 8.69
C GLY A 217 9.37 -1.69 8.60
N TRP A 218 8.31 -1.58 7.79
CA TRP A 218 7.44 -2.69 7.47
C TRP A 218 7.99 -3.45 6.27
N VAL A 219 7.99 -4.78 6.37
CA VAL A 219 8.41 -5.65 5.27
C VAL A 219 7.42 -6.79 5.08
N ASN A 220 7.37 -7.28 3.84
CA ASN A 220 6.68 -8.50 3.48
C ASN A 220 7.68 -9.65 3.52
N VAL A 221 7.52 -10.56 4.48
CA VAL A 221 8.39 -11.75 4.62
C VAL A 221 7.66 -12.95 4.03
N PRO A 222 8.24 -13.66 3.03
CA PRO A 222 7.65 -14.89 2.52
C PRO A 222 7.53 -15.93 3.63
N VAL A 223 6.38 -16.60 3.72
CA VAL A 223 6.11 -17.63 4.74
C VAL A 223 7.13 -18.77 4.65
N GLU A 224 7.63 -19.06 3.45
CA GLU A 224 8.69 -20.06 3.24
C GLU A 224 10.04 -19.69 3.88
N MET A 225 10.35 -18.39 3.99
CA MET A 225 11.56 -17.89 4.66
C MET A 225 11.45 -17.95 6.18
N LEU A 226 10.25 -18.22 6.72
CA LEU A 226 10.03 -18.42 8.14
C LEU A 226 10.39 -19.85 8.60
N LYS A 227 10.88 -20.73 7.71
CA LYS A 227 11.26 -22.10 8.05
C LYS A 227 12.39 -22.17 9.09
N PRO A 228 12.44 -23.23 9.92
CA PRO A 228 13.19 -23.27 11.17
C PRO A 228 14.70 -23.48 10.93
N GLN A 229 15.39 -22.43 10.50
CA GLN A 229 16.83 -22.29 10.71
C GLN A 229 17.07 -20.96 11.43
N GLY A 230 16.79 -20.94 12.73
CA GLY A 230 17.24 -19.90 13.65
C GLY A 230 16.21 -18.84 14.06
N LEU A 231 15.10 -18.67 13.33
CA LEU A 231 14.00 -17.82 13.76
C LEU A 231 13.01 -18.64 14.59
N SER A 232 13.08 -18.50 15.92
CA SER A 232 12.15 -19.12 16.86
C SER A 232 10.72 -18.62 16.60
N LEU A 233 9.97 -19.37 15.79
CA LEU A 233 8.54 -19.16 15.49
C LEU A 233 7.64 -19.54 16.68
N ARG A 234 7.89 -19.00 17.88
CA ARG A 234 6.86 -18.96 18.93
C ARG A 234 5.91 -17.79 18.67
N LEU A 235 5.16 -17.83 17.56
CA LEU A 235 4.15 -16.78 17.26
C LEU A 235 3.13 -17.21 16.18
N ILE A 236 2.69 -18.47 16.20
CA ILE A 236 1.50 -18.94 15.46
C ILE A 236 0.37 -19.39 16.41
N GLU A 237 0.56 -19.35 17.74
CA GLU A 237 -0.48 -19.69 18.73
C GLU A 237 -1.20 -18.45 19.30
N ALA A 238 -1.72 -17.59 18.44
CA ALA A 238 -2.66 -16.55 18.87
C ALA A 238 -3.72 -16.24 17.81
N ALA A 239 -4.24 -17.27 17.13
CA ALA A 239 -5.44 -17.14 16.29
C ALA A 239 -6.26 -18.45 16.14
N THR A 240 -5.82 -19.57 16.71
CA THR A 240 -6.57 -20.85 16.70
C THR A 240 -7.50 -21.04 17.90
N LYS A 241 -7.61 -20.08 18.83
CA LYS A 241 -8.78 -20.02 19.72
C LYS A 241 -9.97 -19.38 18.98
N GLN A 242 -10.37 -20.01 17.87
CA GLN A 242 -11.81 -20.11 17.63
C GLN A 242 -12.39 -20.77 18.88
N LYS A 243 -13.35 -20.10 19.51
CA LYS A 243 -14.32 -20.77 20.37
C LYS A 243 -14.84 -21.97 19.58
N ASN A 244 -14.37 -23.17 19.91
CA ASN A 244 -15.23 -24.34 19.82
C ASN A 244 -16.35 -24.11 20.85
N ARG A 245 -17.37 -23.38 20.40
CA ARG A 245 -18.73 -23.58 20.88
C ARG A 245 -19.21 -24.85 20.20
N THR A 246 -19.32 -25.91 20.98
CA THR A 246 -20.20 -27.03 20.67
C THR A 246 -20.71 -27.58 22.00
N PHE A 247 -22.01 -27.34 22.19
CA PHE A 247 -22.99 -27.87 23.17
C PHE A 247 -22.52 -28.29 24.56
#